data_AF-A0A4V2XR64-F1
#
_entry.id   AF-A0A4V2XR64-F1
#
_cell.length_a   1.000
_cell.length_b   1.000
_cell.length_c   1.000
_cell.angle_alpha   90.00
_cell.angle_beta   90.00
_cell.angle_gamma   90.00
#
_symmetry.space_group_name_H-M   'P 1'
#
loop_
_entity.id
_entity.type
_entity.pdbx_description
1 polymer ?
#
loop_
_entity_poly.entity_id
_entity_poly.type
_entity_poly.pdbx_seq_one_letter_code
_entity_poly.pdbx_strand_id
1 'polypeptide(L)'
;MGEPWRDRARRAVEWNWRLRPAGDPRPHYVVCGRDSLAYYVAKALLESDLPGGGARVTVVVPERYRANGADVATLRGVRLVRSDRLDEATFRAANLAGAAGLALLHQDDVGNLHAALCAQAVDKHVRQVLRMFNGTLADGVRTLLQAPVEVLSDAEMAAPAFVAAALGEVDPTHFQHRGRTLRVARRADVREQDVACGLADRRDPQRVLLLPADPSTADLVLAEATGQPPGTEIAARKLVRARRRRRPVAVLLRAVRGFATRKIGIATMLVLAVVVVLGALIAQAEGVSPAEALYVTLVTTLSGADPDTSKSPDAQVMQVVLNLAGLALIPLITAVVVDGIVNARLALHTGRLQPHRSGHVVVVGLGNVGTRVMAQLREYDVEVVAIDKDPEPRGGALARQLEVPLIVGDAAQPETLEAASVADCQALVIVSTDDVANLEAALAARETRADLRVVLRLFENDFAERVEEAFGLGVSRSVSYLAAPAFTGALTERAVIATIPVGRHALPVAEVPVAAGSELDGRPLDVVSREGQVRLIARTPAGGGRTIWWKDLDPRQVIFAGDRLTVVARRGGLDWLTRHCAPPAPPARDSLP
;
A
#
# COMPACT_ATOMS: atom_id res chain seq x y z
N MET A 1 10.60 43.19 27.70
CA MET A 1 9.31 43.07 26.99
C MET A 1 9.12 41.61 26.62
N GLY A 2 8.55 40.83 27.55
CA GLY A 2 8.30 39.40 27.37
C GLY A 2 7.05 39.18 26.53
N GLU A 3 7.15 38.23 25.60
CA GLU A 3 6.24 38.02 24.48
C GLU A 3 4.76 37.73 24.87
N PRO A 4 3.79 38.57 24.45
CA PRO A 4 2.36 38.40 24.75
C PRO A 4 1.68 37.17 24.13
N TRP A 5 2.38 36.41 23.27
CA TRP A 5 1.80 35.29 22.54
C TRP A 5 1.78 33.97 23.35
N ARG A 6 2.78 33.76 24.23
CA ARG A 6 2.83 32.57 25.10
C ARG A 6 1.66 32.54 26.10
N ASP A 7 1.28 33.70 26.60
CA ASP A 7 0.12 33.88 27.48
C ASP A 7 -1.22 33.73 26.75
N ARG A 8 -1.26 33.96 25.43
CA ARG A 8 -2.49 33.73 24.64
C ARG A 8 -2.67 32.24 24.32
N ALA A 9 -1.58 31.52 24.07
CA ALA A 9 -1.59 30.06 23.89
C ALA A 9 -1.90 29.31 25.21
N ARG A 10 -1.32 29.74 26.34
CA ARG A 10 -1.70 29.21 27.66
C ARG A 10 -3.16 29.51 28.00
N ARG A 11 -3.63 30.73 27.74
CA ARG A 11 -5.05 31.08 27.96
C ARG A 11 -6.01 30.31 27.05
N ALA A 12 -5.64 30.01 25.81
CA ALA A 12 -6.46 29.16 24.92
C ALA A 12 -6.50 27.69 25.38
N VAL A 13 -5.42 27.19 25.98
CA VAL A 13 -5.35 25.85 26.60
C VAL A 13 -6.13 25.82 27.93
N GLU A 14 -6.12 26.90 28.70
CA GLU A 14 -6.94 27.05 29.93
C GLU A 14 -8.42 27.33 29.64
N TRP A 15 -8.78 27.94 28.49
CA TRP A 15 -10.17 28.23 28.14
C TRP A 15 -11.02 26.99 27.90
N ASN A 16 -10.37 25.84 27.66
CA ASN A 16 -11.03 24.54 27.54
C ASN A 16 -11.14 23.80 28.89
N TRP A 17 -10.91 24.48 30.01
CA TRP A 17 -11.02 23.90 31.33
C TRP A 17 -12.33 24.26 32.03
N ARG A 18 -13.15 23.24 32.23
CA ARG A 18 -13.58 22.89 33.58
C ARG A 18 -13.29 21.41 33.79
N LEU A 19 -12.36 21.10 34.69
CA LEU A 19 -12.46 19.85 35.46
C LEU A 19 -13.91 19.69 35.89
N ARG A 20 -14.59 18.67 35.38
CA ARG A 20 -15.72 18.07 36.09
C ARG A 20 -15.20 16.81 36.77
N PRO A 21 -15.02 16.83 38.10
CA PRO A 21 -14.58 15.66 38.85
C PRO A 21 -15.75 14.67 38.97
N ALA A 22 -15.42 13.39 39.09
CA ALA A 22 -16.26 12.28 39.59
C ALA A 22 -17.78 12.38 39.34
N GLY A 23 -18.28 11.70 38.30
CA GLY A 23 -19.72 11.51 38.07
C GLY A 23 -20.22 11.64 36.64
N ASP A 24 -19.36 11.99 35.67
CA ASP A 24 -19.73 11.91 34.24
C ASP A 24 -19.76 10.42 33.81
N PRO A 25 -20.92 9.86 33.43
CA PRO A 25 -21.06 8.45 33.10
C PRO A 25 -20.39 8.09 31.76
N ARG A 26 -19.92 9.07 30.99
CA ARG A 26 -19.35 8.84 29.66
C ARG A 26 -18.00 8.11 29.73
N PRO A 27 -17.80 7.07 28.90
CA PRO A 27 -16.53 6.37 28.81
C PRO A 27 -15.43 7.33 28.35
N HIS A 28 -14.25 7.19 28.97
CA HIS A 28 -13.08 8.00 28.68
C HIS A 28 -12.05 7.20 27.91
N TYR A 29 -11.59 7.72 26.79
CA TYR A 29 -10.56 7.12 25.95
C TYR A 29 -9.33 8.02 25.88
N VAL A 30 -8.16 7.40 25.87
CA VAL A 30 -6.88 8.06 25.63
C VAL A 30 -6.35 7.63 24.26
N VAL A 31 -5.99 8.58 23.41
CA VAL A 31 -5.44 8.31 22.08
C VAL A 31 -4.07 8.96 21.98
N CYS A 32 -3.03 8.18 21.76
CA CYS A 32 -1.65 8.66 21.64
C CYS A 32 -1.22 8.59 20.18
N GLY A 33 -0.93 9.74 19.58
CA GLY A 33 -0.51 9.80 18.18
C GLY A 33 -0.55 11.21 17.62
N ARG A 34 0.24 11.44 16.57
CA ARG A 34 0.39 12.75 15.93
C ARG A 34 -0.15 12.82 14.50
N ASP A 35 -0.61 11.70 13.96
CA ASP A 35 -0.98 11.57 12.56
C ASP A 35 -2.49 11.59 12.34
N SER A 36 -2.88 11.55 11.06
CA SER A 36 -4.28 11.57 10.63
C SER A 36 -5.08 10.38 11.19
N LEU A 37 -4.45 9.26 11.55
CA LEU A 37 -5.16 8.13 12.15
C LEU A 37 -5.65 8.47 13.57
N ALA A 38 -4.81 9.12 14.38
CA ALA A 38 -5.22 9.62 15.69
C ALA A 38 -6.38 10.61 15.58
N TYR A 39 -6.37 11.48 14.57
CA TYR A 39 -7.50 12.37 14.26
C TYR A 39 -8.79 11.59 13.95
N TYR A 40 -8.76 10.66 12.99
CA TYR A 40 -9.97 9.94 12.60
C TYR A 40 -10.51 9.02 13.70
N VAL A 41 -9.63 8.42 14.52
CA VAL A 41 -10.04 7.64 15.70
C VAL A 41 -10.66 8.55 16.75
N ALA A 42 -10.04 9.69 17.09
CA ALA A 42 -10.61 10.64 18.04
C ALA A 42 -11.95 11.21 17.56
N LYS A 43 -12.04 11.60 16.28
CA LYS A 43 -13.28 12.05 15.64
C LYS A 43 -14.35 10.97 15.69
N ALA A 44 -14.01 9.73 15.33
CA ALA A 44 -14.94 8.61 15.37
C ALA A 44 -15.47 8.39 16.79
N LEU A 45 -14.61 8.42 17.82
CA LEU A 45 -15.01 8.28 19.22
C LEU A 45 -15.93 9.42 19.70
N LEU A 46 -15.65 10.67 19.34
CA LEU A 46 -16.49 11.83 19.69
C LEU A 46 -17.86 11.78 19.02
N GLU A 47 -17.90 11.33 17.77
CA GLU A 47 -19.13 11.16 16.99
C GLU A 47 -19.83 9.82 17.29
N SER A 48 -19.22 8.95 18.11
CA SER A 48 -19.79 7.66 18.48
C SER A 48 -20.94 7.84 19.45
N ASP A 49 -22.02 7.14 19.17
CA ASP A 49 -23.23 7.15 19.98
C ASP A 49 -23.11 6.12 21.14
N LEU A 50 -22.13 6.34 22.03
CA LEU A 50 -21.81 5.44 23.16
C LEU A 50 -22.76 5.60 24.37
N PRO A 51 -22.84 4.59 25.27
CA PRO A 51 -23.62 4.69 26.51
C PRO A 51 -23.24 5.94 27.32
N GLY A 52 -24.24 6.72 27.76
CA GLY A 52 -24.03 7.98 28.50
C GLY A 52 -23.94 9.25 27.65
N GLY A 53 -24.16 9.18 26.32
CA GLY A 53 -24.26 10.37 25.46
C GLY A 53 -22.95 10.83 24.82
N GLY A 54 -22.09 9.87 24.44
CA GLY A 54 -20.82 10.11 23.71
C GLY A 54 -19.56 9.74 24.51
N ALA A 55 -18.38 9.91 23.90
CA ALA A 55 -17.10 9.67 24.56
C ALA A 55 -16.45 10.94 25.11
N ARG A 56 -15.68 10.79 26.20
CA ARG A 56 -14.61 11.74 26.54
C ARG A 56 -13.33 11.27 25.88
N VAL A 57 -12.62 12.15 25.18
CA VAL A 57 -11.39 11.80 24.47
C VAL A 57 -10.24 12.69 24.95
N THR A 58 -9.18 12.09 25.46
CA THR A 58 -7.87 12.75 25.65
C THR A 58 -6.95 12.32 24.52
N VAL A 59 -6.32 13.26 23.82
CA VAL A 59 -5.28 12.96 22.83
C VAL A 59 -3.93 13.42 23.33
N VAL A 60 -2.95 12.51 23.32
CA VAL A 60 -1.55 12.80 23.65
C VAL A 60 -0.76 13.04 22.36
N VAL A 61 -0.19 14.24 22.24
CA VAL A 61 0.61 14.67 21.09
C VAL A 61 2.00 15.14 21.55
N PRO A 62 3.04 15.10 20.70
CA PRO A 62 4.36 15.64 21.05
C PRO A 62 4.33 17.16 21.34
N GLU A 63 5.32 17.68 22.05
CA GLU A 63 5.40 19.12 22.39
C GLU A 63 5.52 19.98 21.14
N ARG A 64 6.34 19.52 20.18
CA ARG A 64 6.49 20.14 18.86
C ARG A 64 5.49 19.55 17.87
N TYR A 65 4.21 19.66 18.21
CA TYR A 65 3.13 19.20 17.36
C TYR A 65 3.02 20.07 16.10
N ARG A 66 3.33 19.48 14.94
CA ARG A 66 2.88 19.95 13.63
C ARG A 66 2.03 18.84 13.04
N ALA A 67 0.76 19.14 12.76
CA ALA A 67 -0.11 18.21 12.07
C ALA A 67 0.48 17.91 10.68
N ASN A 68 0.55 16.62 10.34
CA ASN A 68 0.89 16.17 8.99
C ASN A 68 -0.41 15.62 8.39
N GLY A 69 -1.29 16.54 7.98
CA GLY A 69 -2.66 16.25 7.58
C GLY A 69 -3.70 16.77 8.59
N ALA A 70 -4.78 16.00 8.77
CA ALA A 70 -5.89 16.37 9.66
C ALA A 70 -5.44 16.60 11.12
N ASP A 71 -5.77 17.77 11.65
CA ASP A 71 -5.29 18.24 12.95
C ASP A 71 -6.30 17.96 14.08
N VAL A 72 -5.87 17.22 15.10
CA VAL A 72 -6.66 16.90 16.30
C VAL A 72 -7.11 18.15 17.06
N ALA A 73 -6.31 19.22 17.05
CA ALA A 73 -6.64 20.48 17.71
C ALA A 73 -7.87 21.18 17.11
N THR A 74 -8.31 20.79 15.91
CA THR A 74 -9.54 21.29 15.30
C THR A 74 -10.80 20.62 15.84
N LEU A 75 -10.67 19.45 16.49
CA LEU A 75 -11.80 18.71 17.05
C LEU A 75 -12.31 19.38 18.33
N ARG A 76 -13.60 19.70 18.35
CA ARG A 76 -14.28 20.16 19.57
C ARG A 76 -14.54 18.98 20.50
N GLY A 77 -14.27 19.15 21.80
CA GLY A 77 -14.52 18.11 22.82
C GLY A 77 -13.33 17.19 23.12
N VAL A 78 -12.16 17.46 22.55
CA VAL A 78 -10.91 16.73 22.86
C VAL A 78 -10.09 17.47 23.91
N ARG A 79 -9.54 16.73 24.89
CA ARG A 79 -8.49 17.21 25.78
C ARG A 79 -7.12 16.90 25.17
N LEU A 80 -6.30 17.90 24.93
CA LEU A 80 -4.93 17.69 24.45
C LEU A 80 -3.94 17.64 25.62
N VAL A 81 -3.08 16.62 25.62
CA VAL A 81 -1.91 16.53 26.48
C VAL A 81 -0.68 16.56 25.59
N ARG A 82 0.26 17.45 25.90
CA ARG A 82 1.51 17.58 25.14
C ARG A 82 2.63 16.88 25.90
N SER A 83 3.26 15.89 25.28
CA SER A 83 4.42 15.19 25.81
C SER A 83 5.18 14.49 24.69
N ASP A 84 6.51 14.67 24.65
CA ASP A 84 7.38 14.00 23.69
C ASP A 84 7.62 12.52 24.04
N ARG A 85 7.32 12.09 25.28
CA ARG A 85 7.49 10.71 25.74
C ARG A 85 6.17 10.14 26.24
N LEU A 86 5.91 8.88 25.94
CA LEU A 86 4.76 8.14 26.46
C LEU A 86 5.18 7.33 27.69
N ASP A 87 5.42 8.02 28.80
CA ASP A 87 5.79 7.45 30.10
C ASP A 87 4.61 7.47 31.10
N GLU A 88 4.82 6.88 32.28
CA GLU A 88 3.78 6.82 33.32
C GLU A 88 3.28 8.21 33.75
N ALA A 89 4.16 9.22 33.79
CA ALA A 89 3.77 10.58 34.15
C ALA A 89 2.82 11.17 33.11
N THR A 90 3.11 10.96 31.82
CA THR A 90 2.26 11.36 30.70
C THR A 90 0.89 10.67 30.76
N PHE A 91 0.86 9.36 31.04
CA PHE A 91 -0.40 8.62 31.16
C PHE A 91 -1.24 9.04 32.38
N ARG A 92 -0.60 9.35 33.52
CA ARG A 92 -1.29 9.95 34.67
C ARG A 92 -1.86 11.32 34.32
N ALA A 93 -1.09 12.17 33.63
CA ALA A 93 -1.56 13.47 33.17
C ALA A 93 -2.74 13.36 32.17
N ALA A 94 -2.73 12.32 31.34
CA ALA A 94 -3.80 11.98 30.40
C ALA A 94 -5.07 11.39 31.06
N ASN A 95 -5.02 11.13 32.37
CA ASN A 95 -6.07 10.47 33.15
C ASN A 95 -6.35 9.05 32.67
N LEU A 96 -5.30 8.26 32.41
CA LEU A 96 -5.42 6.88 31.93
C LEU A 96 -6.10 5.93 32.94
N ALA A 97 -5.89 6.15 34.24
CA ALA A 97 -6.48 5.28 35.28
C ALA A 97 -8.02 5.32 35.21
N GLY A 98 -8.64 4.16 35.04
CA GLY A 98 -10.09 4.03 34.86
C GLY A 98 -10.62 4.45 33.48
N ALA A 99 -9.74 4.65 32.49
CA ALA A 99 -10.14 4.84 31.11
C ALA A 99 -10.75 3.55 30.52
N ALA A 100 -11.73 3.70 29.63
CA ALA A 100 -12.35 2.59 28.91
C ALA A 100 -11.42 2.00 27.83
N GLY A 101 -10.45 2.77 27.34
CA GLY A 101 -9.46 2.27 26.39
C GLY A 101 -8.33 3.25 26.07
N LEU A 102 -7.22 2.70 25.62
CA LEU A 102 -6.01 3.39 25.21
C LEU A 102 -5.63 2.99 23.77
N ALA A 103 -5.47 3.98 22.89
CA ALA A 103 -4.97 3.78 21.53
C ALA A 103 -3.52 4.25 21.44
N LEU A 104 -2.61 3.38 21.03
CA LEU A 104 -1.20 3.68 20.79
C LEU A 104 -0.95 3.64 19.28
N LEU A 105 -0.99 4.81 18.66
CA LEU A 105 -1.03 4.98 17.21
C LEU A 105 0.26 5.58 16.66
N HIS A 106 1.35 5.57 17.44
CA HIS A 106 2.65 6.05 16.98
C HIS A 106 3.15 5.19 15.80
N GLN A 107 4.03 5.73 14.96
CA GLN A 107 4.49 5.06 13.74
C GLN A 107 5.60 4.03 13.98
N ASP A 108 6.08 3.88 15.22
CA ASP A 108 7.16 2.96 15.56
C ASP A 108 6.63 1.82 16.44
N ASP A 109 6.81 0.59 15.98
CA ASP A 109 6.33 -0.63 16.65
C ASP A 109 6.97 -0.77 18.04
N VAL A 110 8.26 -0.43 18.18
CA VAL A 110 9.00 -0.49 19.46
C VAL A 110 8.49 0.59 20.41
N GLY A 111 8.30 1.81 19.92
CA GLY A 111 7.71 2.91 20.68
C GLY A 111 6.31 2.60 21.22
N ASN A 112 5.44 1.97 20.41
CA ASN A 112 4.11 1.55 20.85
C ASN A 112 4.18 0.45 21.92
N LEU A 113 5.09 -0.52 21.79
CA LEU A 113 5.28 -1.55 22.80
C LEU A 113 5.79 -0.97 24.13
N HIS A 114 6.77 -0.07 24.09
CA HIS A 114 7.27 0.61 25.29
C HIS A 114 6.16 1.42 25.97
N ALA A 115 5.37 2.16 25.19
CA ALA A 115 4.24 2.92 25.70
C ALA A 115 3.16 2.02 26.34
N ALA A 116 2.90 0.85 25.77
CA ALA A 116 1.96 -0.13 26.30
C ALA A 116 2.39 -0.68 27.68
N LEU A 117 3.69 -0.93 27.85
CA LEU A 117 4.27 -1.34 29.13
C LEU A 117 4.15 -0.24 30.20
N CYS A 118 4.45 1.01 29.84
CA CYS A 118 4.27 2.15 30.73
C CYS A 118 2.79 2.37 31.10
N ALA A 119 1.87 2.16 30.15
CA ALA A 119 0.44 2.24 30.41
C ALA A 119 -0.03 1.16 31.41
N GLN A 120 0.47 -0.07 31.27
CA GLN A 120 0.15 -1.18 32.18
C GLN A 120 0.61 -0.91 33.63
N ALA A 121 1.71 -0.16 33.82
CA ALA A 121 2.17 0.26 35.14
C ALA A 121 1.22 1.28 35.81
N VAL A 122 0.42 2.00 35.03
CA VAL A 122 -0.60 2.95 35.52
C VAL A 122 -1.95 2.27 35.72
N ASP A 123 -2.40 1.48 34.75
CA ASP A 123 -3.64 0.71 34.80
C ASP A 123 -3.47 -0.62 34.06
N LYS A 124 -3.55 -1.73 34.78
CA LYS A 124 -3.39 -3.09 34.23
C LYS A 124 -4.66 -3.62 33.54
N HIS A 125 -5.79 -2.94 33.71
CA HIS A 125 -7.09 -3.36 33.18
C HIS A 125 -7.53 -2.56 31.97
N VAL A 126 -6.87 -1.42 31.69
CA VAL A 126 -7.20 -0.60 30.52
C VAL A 126 -7.00 -1.41 29.25
N ARG A 127 -8.04 -1.44 28.40
CA ARG A 127 -7.95 -2.05 27.07
C ARG A 127 -7.00 -1.26 26.20
N GLN A 128 -6.07 -1.95 25.53
CA GLN A 128 -5.06 -1.29 24.71
C GLN A 128 -5.20 -1.72 23.25
N VAL A 129 -5.21 -0.74 22.35
CA VAL A 129 -5.15 -0.96 20.90
C VAL A 129 -3.84 -0.40 20.38
N LEU A 130 -2.99 -1.28 19.88
CA LEU A 130 -1.66 -0.94 19.40
C LEU A 130 -1.63 -1.00 17.88
N ARG A 131 -1.11 0.05 17.25
CA ARG A 131 -0.74 0.00 15.85
C ARG A 131 0.61 -0.70 15.71
N MET A 132 0.67 -1.76 14.91
CA MET A 132 1.95 -2.39 14.55
C MET A 132 1.97 -2.78 13.08
N PHE A 133 3.11 -2.63 12.42
CA PHE A 133 3.27 -3.09 11.04
C PHE A 133 3.45 -4.61 10.97
N ASN A 134 4.31 -5.15 11.85
CA ASN A 134 4.65 -6.56 11.84
C ASN A 134 3.68 -7.38 12.72
N GLY A 135 2.73 -8.03 12.06
CA GLY A 135 1.73 -8.89 12.70
C GLY A 135 2.32 -10.10 13.44
N THR A 136 3.55 -10.55 13.12
CA THR A 136 4.16 -11.68 13.84
C THR A 136 4.53 -11.35 15.28
N LEU A 137 4.70 -10.06 15.61
CA LEU A 137 4.90 -9.61 16.98
C LEU A 137 3.60 -9.57 17.78
N ALA A 138 2.43 -9.58 17.13
CA ALA A 138 1.14 -9.42 17.80
C ALA A 138 0.89 -10.50 18.86
N ASP A 139 1.21 -11.76 18.56
CA ASP A 139 1.01 -12.88 19.49
C ASP A 139 1.97 -12.83 20.67
N GLY A 140 3.22 -12.41 20.43
CA GLY A 140 4.18 -12.14 21.50
C GLY A 140 3.74 -11.00 22.41
N VAL A 141 3.21 -9.91 21.85
CA VAL A 141 2.69 -8.75 22.60
C VAL A 141 1.48 -9.14 23.45
N ARG A 142 0.55 -9.94 22.91
CA ARG A 142 -0.61 -10.47 23.66
C ARG A 142 -0.20 -11.36 24.83
N THR A 143 0.92 -12.07 24.71
CA THR A 143 1.44 -12.93 25.79
C THR A 143 2.17 -12.12 26.86
N LEU A 144 2.84 -11.04 26.45
CA LEU A 144 3.68 -10.22 27.33
C LEU A 144 2.87 -9.20 28.15
N LEU A 145 1.80 -8.65 27.58
CA LEU A 145 0.94 -7.68 28.26
C LEU A 145 -0.17 -8.39 29.04
N GLN A 146 -0.41 -7.97 30.28
CA GLN A 146 -1.47 -8.55 31.13
C GLN A 146 -2.84 -7.90 30.87
N ALA A 147 -2.86 -6.78 30.16
CA ALA A 147 -4.05 -6.04 29.76
C ALA A 147 -4.71 -6.66 28.51
N PRO A 148 -6.03 -6.47 28.29
CA PRO A 148 -6.66 -6.87 27.05
C PRO A 148 -6.11 -6.02 25.89
N VAL A 149 -5.31 -6.65 25.04
CA VAL A 149 -4.56 -5.97 23.97
C VAL A 149 -4.99 -6.45 22.60
N GLU A 150 -5.24 -5.49 21.72
CA GLU A 150 -5.51 -5.72 20.31
C GLU A 150 -4.43 -5.03 19.47
N VAL A 151 -3.79 -5.79 18.58
CA VAL A 151 -2.75 -5.28 17.69
C VAL A 151 -3.30 -5.24 16.28
N LEU A 152 -3.27 -4.06 15.66
CA LEU A 152 -3.82 -3.81 14.34
C LEU A 152 -2.79 -3.17 13.41
N SER A 153 -2.86 -3.51 12.12
CA SER A 153 -2.06 -2.89 11.07
C SER A 153 -2.94 -2.01 10.19
N ASP A 154 -2.70 -0.69 10.20
CA ASP A 154 -3.42 0.25 9.34
C ASP A 154 -3.15 -0.01 7.85
N ALA A 155 -1.93 -0.45 7.52
CA ALA A 155 -1.57 -0.84 6.17
C ALA A 155 -2.34 -2.08 5.68
N GLU A 156 -2.51 -3.10 6.53
CA GLU A 156 -3.27 -4.29 6.20
C GLU A 156 -4.77 -3.98 6.04
N MET A 157 -5.32 -3.11 6.90
CA MET A 157 -6.71 -2.67 6.80
C MET A 157 -6.98 -1.84 5.54
N ALA A 158 -5.99 -1.06 5.07
CA ALA A 158 -6.16 -0.19 3.92
C ALA A 158 -5.80 -0.85 2.58
N ALA A 159 -4.87 -1.82 2.55
CA ALA A 159 -4.37 -2.43 1.32
C ALA A 159 -5.46 -2.95 0.36
N PRO A 160 -6.53 -3.63 0.82
CA PRO A 160 -7.59 -4.11 -0.07
C PRO A 160 -8.23 -3.01 -0.91
N ALA A 161 -8.36 -1.79 -0.36
CA ALA A 161 -8.93 -0.65 -1.08
C ALA A 161 -8.03 -0.12 -2.20
N PHE A 162 -6.70 -0.22 -2.03
CA PHE A 162 -5.73 0.17 -3.07
C PHE A 162 -5.68 -0.89 -4.17
N VAL A 163 -5.70 -2.17 -3.81
CA VAL A 163 -5.72 -3.29 -4.77
C VAL A 163 -7.00 -3.26 -5.61
N ALA A 164 -8.15 -3.04 -4.97
CA ALA A 164 -9.42 -2.83 -5.65
C ALA A 164 -9.35 -1.73 -6.70
N ALA A 165 -8.87 -0.56 -6.29
CA ALA A 165 -8.76 0.59 -7.15
C ALA A 165 -7.81 0.30 -8.32
N ALA A 166 -6.70 -0.42 -8.10
CA ALA A 166 -5.73 -0.74 -9.16
C ALA A 166 -6.34 -1.63 -10.25
N LEU A 167 -7.07 -2.68 -9.85
CA LEU A 167 -7.66 -3.63 -10.79
C LEU A 167 -8.86 -3.03 -11.55
N GLY A 168 -9.48 -1.96 -11.03
CA GLY A 168 -10.69 -1.37 -11.61
C GLY A 168 -11.88 -2.33 -11.55
N GLU A 169 -11.79 -3.30 -10.66
CA GLU A 169 -12.87 -4.20 -10.30
C GLU A 169 -13.59 -3.67 -9.07
N VAL A 170 -14.75 -4.27 -8.83
CA VAL A 170 -15.50 -4.01 -7.63
C VAL A 170 -14.90 -4.89 -6.54
N ASP A 171 -13.89 -4.32 -5.89
CA ASP A 171 -13.34 -4.66 -4.58
C ASP A 171 -13.06 -6.15 -4.30
N PRO A 172 -11.80 -6.63 -4.50
CA PRO A 172 -11.38 -7.96 -4.05
C PRO A 172 -11.22 -8.03 -2.53
N THR A 173 -12.00 -7.24 -1.78
CA THR A 173 -11.99 -7.34 -0.32
C THR A 173 -12.64 -8.67 0.03
N HIS A 174 -11.79 -9.64 0.36
CA HIS A 174 -12.20 -10.88 0.95
C HIS A 174 -11.64 -10.95 2.36
N PHE A 175 -12.36 -11.60 3.23
CA PHE A 175 -11.93 -11.86 4.60
C PHE A 175 -12.40 -13.25 5.00
N GLN A 176 -11.61 -13.88 5.84
CA GLN A 176 -11.99 -15.15 6.44
C GLN A 176 -12.59 -14.90 7.81
N HIS A 177 -13.75 -15.49 8.06
CA HIS A 177 -14.39 -15.46 9.38
C HIS A 177 -14.98 -16.83 9.69
N ARG A 178 -14.59 -17.40 10.83
CA ARG A 178 -15.07 -18.70 11.35
C ARG A 178 -15.13 -19.81 10.27
N GLY A 179 -14.07 -19.92 9.47
CA GLY A 179 -13.91 -20.97 8.46
C GLY A 179 -14.64 -20.72 7.13
N ARG A 180 -15.26 -19.56 6.94
CA ARG A 180 -15.82 -19.14 5.64
C ARG A 180 -15.04 -17.95 5.09
N THR A 181 -14.83 -17.98 3.78
CA THR A 181 -14.26 -16.85 3.05
C THR A 181 -15.41 -16.05 2.44
N LEU A 182 -15.58 -14.82 2.91
CA LEU A 182 -16.54 -13.88 2.35
C LEU A 182 -15.80 -12.92 1.43
N ARG A 183 -16.39 -12.60 0.28
CA ARG A 183 -15.85 -11.68 -0.70
C ARG A 183 -16.89 -10.66 -1.11
N VAL A 184 -16.41 -9.47 -1.40
CA VAL A 184 -17.17 -8.42 -2.06
C VAL A 184 -17.18 -8.72 -3.57
N ALA A 185 -18.35 -8.64 -4.20
CA ALA A 185 -18.50 -8.96 -5.61
C ALA A 185 -19.70 -8.24 -6.24
N ARG A 186 -19.71 -8.10 -7.57
CA ARG A 186 -20.88 -7.57 -8.27
C ARG A 186 -22.03 -8.56 -8.17
N ARG A 187 -23.26 -8.06 -7.98
CA ARG A 187 -24.46 -8.90 -7.89
C ARG A 187 -24.63 -9.84 -9.09
N ALA A 188 -24.20 -9.41 -10.28
CA ALA A 188 -24.29 -10.19 -11.52
C ALA A 188 -23.33 -11.39 -11.58
N ASP A 189 -22.21 -11.35 -10.84
CA ASP A 189 -21.14 -12.35 -10.88
C ASP A 189 -21.30 -13.42 -9.78
N VAL A 190 -22.41 -13.39 -9.03
CA VAL A 190 -22.65 -14.23 -7.85
C VAL A 190 -24.02 -14.90 -7.97
N ARG A 191 -24.05 -16.20 -7.68
CA ARG A 191 -25.30 -16.98 -7.55
C ARG A 191 -26.10 -16.45 -6.36
N GLU A 192 -27.41 -16.33 -6.53
CA GLU A 192 -28.30 -15.76 -5.50
C GLU A 192 -28.16 -16.43 -4.12
N GLN A 193 -28.01 -17.75 -4.10
CA GLN A 193 -27.80 -18.54 -2.87
C GLN A 193 -26.48 -18.25 -2.13
N ASP A 194 -25.49 -17.65 -2.78
CA ASP A 194 -24.19 -17.33 -2.19
C ASP A 194 -24.12 -15.88 -1.70
N VAL A 195 -25.14 -15.08 -1.97
CA VAL A 195 -25.24 -13.68 -1.50
C VAL A 195 -25.57 -13.66 -0.01
N ALA A 196 -24.68 -13.07 0.79
CA ALA A 196 -24.89 -12.83 2.21
C ALA A 196 -25.72 -11.57 2.48
N CYS A 197 -25.38 -10.44 1.84
CA CYS A 197 -26.16 -9.21 1.91
C CYS A 197 -25.83 -8.23 0.78
N GLY A 198 -26.74 -7.31 0.49
CA GLY A 198 -26.48 -6.15 -0.37
C GLY A 198 -25.62 -5.12 0.36
N LEU A 199 -24.52 -4.71 -0.27
CA LEU A 199 -23.60 -3.71 0.27
C LEU A 199 -23.91 -2.32 -0.24
N ALA A 200 -24.15 -2.17 -1.56
CA ALA A 200 -24.49 -0.89 -2.14
C ALA A 200 -25.17 -0.98 -3.50
N ASP A 201 -25.84 0.11 -3.87
CA ASP A 201 -26.22 0.47 -5.23
C ASP A 201 -25.45 1.74 -5.64
N ARG A 202 -24.58 1.61 -6.64
CA ARG A 202 -23.74 2.68 -7.22
C ARG A 202 -24.09 2.99 -8.68
N ARG A 203 -25.24 2.53 -9.17
CA ARG A 203 -25.66 2.82 -10.56
C ARG A 203 -25.85 4.32 -10.81
N ASP A 204 -26.19 5.07 -9.76
CA ASP A 204 -26.18 6.54 -9.76
C ASP A 204 -24.93 7.06 -9.01
N PRO A 205 -23.97 7.71 -9.72
CA PRO A 205 -22.77 8.28 -9.11
C PRO A 205 -23.04 9.36 -8.04
N GLN A 206 -24.18 10.06 -8.13
CA GLN A 206 -24.56 11.12 -7.19
C GLN A 206 -25.28 10.59 -5.96
N ARG A 207 -25.79 9.36 -6.01
CA ARG A 207 -26.67 8.81 -4.97
C ARG A 207 -26.35 7.35 -4.66
N VAL A 208 -25.15 7.14 -4.10
CA VAL A 208 -24.73 5.82 -3.61
C VAL A 208 -25.60 5.39 -2.42
N LEU A 209 -26.42 4.37 -2.62
CA LEU A 209 -27.28 3.79 -1.60
C LEU A 209 -26.52 2.64 -0.92
N LEU A 210 -26.21 2.79 0.37
CA LEU A 210 -25.47 1.79 1.15
C LEU A 210 -26.42 0.90 1.94
N LEU A 211 -26.12 -0.39 2.02
CA LEU A 211 -26.88 -1.41 2.75
C LEU A 211 -28.40 -1.36 2.44
N PRO A 212 -28.81 -1.54 1.17
CA PRO A 212 -30.22 -1.52 0.79
C PRO A 212 -31.02 -2.65 1.47
N ALA A 213 -32.33 -2.46 1.67
CA ALA A 213 -33.23 -3.47 2.26
C ALA A 213 -33.28 -4.76 1.43
N ASP A 214 -33.42 -4.61 0.12
CA ASP A 214 -33.46 -5.72 -0.82
C ASP A 214 -32.08 -5.93 -1.49
N PRO A 215 -31.42 -7.10 -1.28
CA PRO A 215 -30.18 -7.44 -1.96
C PRO A 215 -30.26 -7.42 -3.50
N SER A 216 -31.47 -7.55 -4.08
CA SER A 216 -31.68 -7.50 -5.54
C SER A 216 -31.41 -6.11 -6.13
N THR A 217 -31.58 -5.07 -5.31
CA THR A 217 -31.36 -3.67 -5.71
C THR A 217 -29.89 -3.26 -5.65
N ALA A 218 -29.04 -4.04 -5.00
CA ALA A 218 -27.63 -3.77 -4.87
C ALA A 218 -26.86 -4.16 -6.15
N ASP A 219 -26.00 -3.27 -6.66
CA ASP A 219 -24.99 -3.64 -7.68
C ASP A 219 -23.81 -4.38 -7.04
N LEU A 220 -23.60 -4.15 -5.75
CA LEU A 220 -22.51 -4.70 -4.96
C LEU A 220 -23.02 -5.51 -3.78
N VAL A 221 -22.54 -6.75 -3.65
CA VAL A 221 -22.94 -7.69 -2.60
C VAL A 221 -21.76 -8.27 -1.85
N LEU A 222 -21.99 -8.65 -0.60
CA LEU A 222 -21.12 -9.55 0.14
C LEU A 222 -21.58 -10.98 -0.15
N ALA A 223 -20.66 -11.85 -0.51
CA ALA A 223 -20.98 -13.22 -0.91
C ALA A 223 -19.97 -14.24 -0.37
N GLU A 224 -20.42 -15.47 -0.22
CA GLU A 224 -19.53 -16.60 0.08
C GLU A 224 -18.68 -16.96 -1.14
N ALA A 225 -17.38 -17.17 -0.93
CA ALA A 225 -16.51 -17.72 -1.95
C ALA A 225 -16.67 -19.26 -2.00
N THR A 226 -17.66 -19.74 -2.76
CA THR A 226 -17.88 -21.17 -3.00
C THR A 226 -17.15 -21.64 -4.27
N GLY A 227 -16.03 -22.37 -4.11
CA GLY A 227 -15.22 -22.92 -5.21
C GLY A 227 -13.99 -22.08 -5.61
N GLN A 228 -13.21 -22.53 -6.61
CA GLN A 228 -12.12 -21.73 -7.20
C GLN A 228 -12.66 -20.37 -7.63
N PRO A 229 -11.94 -19.27 -7.36
CA PRO A 229 -12.45 -17.91 -7.52
C PRO A 229 -12.94 -17.68 -8.95
N PRO A 230 -14.24 -17.44 -9.19
CA PRO A 230 -14.71 -16.91 -10.45
C PRO A 230 -14.28 -15.43 -10.49
N GLY A 231 -13.07 -15.22 -10.99
CA GLY A 231 -12.37 -13.93 -11.06
C GLY A 231 -11.02 -14.04 -11.77
N THR A 232 -10.35 -15.20 -11.67
CA THR A 232 -9.12 -15.49 -12.43
C THR A 232 -9.37 -15.58 -13.94
N GLU A 233 -10.57 -15.95 -14.39
CA GLU A 233 -10.89 -15.97 -15.83
C GLU A 233 -11.06 -14.58 -16.46
N ILE A 234 -11.50 -13.57 -15.70
CA ILE A 234 -11.72 -12.21 -16.24
C ILE A 234 -10.40 -11.43 -16.27
N ALA A 235 -9.55 -11.61 -15.25
CA ALA A 235 -8.17 -11.14 -15.26
C ALA A 235 -7.37 -11.78 -16.42
N ALA A 236 -7.46 -13.10 -16.59
CA ALA A 236 -6.80 -13.81 -17.68
C ALA A 236 -7.33 -13.41 -19.08
N ARG A 237 -8.63 -13.15 -19.23
CA ARG A 237 -9.21 -12.78 -20.54
C ARG A 237 -8.86 -11.37 -20.99
N LYS A 238 -8.59 -10.42 -20.09
CA LYS A 238 -8.06 -9.09 -20.46
C LYS A 238 -6.55 -9.13 -20.74
N LEU A 239 -5.80 -10.00 -20.07
CA LEU A 239 -4.34 -10.14 -20.24
C LEU A 239 -3.92 -10.76 -21.61
N VAL A 240 -4.77 -11.56 -22.25
CA VAL A 240 -4.42 -12.22 -23.52
C VAL A 240 -4.46 -11.28 -24.74
N ARG A 241 -5.11 -10.12 -24.67
CA ARG A 241 -5.25 -9.22 -25.84
C ARG A 241 -4.08 -8.25 -26.08
N ALA A 242 -3.17 -8.05 -25.13
CA ALA A 242 -2.01 -7.16 -25.31
C ALA A 242 -0.77 -7.85 -25.92
N ARG A 243 -0.81 -9.18 -26.12
CA ARG A 243 0.29 -9.92 -26.76
C ARG A 243 0.17 -9.85 -28.28
N ARG A 244 0.63 -8.77 -28.91
CA ARG A 244 1.16 -8.85 -30.30
C ARG A 244 1.98 -7.64 -30.76
N ARG A 245 3.21 -7.99 -31.17
CA ARG A 245 4.13 -7.38 -32.16
C ARG A 245 5.03 -6.22 -31.71
N ARG A 246 6.35 -6.47 -31.78
CA ARG A 246 7.34 -5.84 -32.69
C ARG A 246 8.68 -6.60 -32.57
N ARG A 247 9.14 -7.31 -33.61
CA ARG A 247 10.05 -6.96 -34.74
C ARG A 247 11.49 -6.53 -34.30
N PRO A 248 12.49 -7.44 -34.36
CA PRO A 248 13.85 -7.22 -33.85
C PRO A 248 14.82 -6.51 -34.83
N VAL A 249 14.34 -5.82 -35.86
CA VAL A 249 15.20 -5.30 -36.95
C VAL A 249 15.66 -3.85 -36.71
N ALA A 250 15.00 -3.09 -35.83
CA ALA A 250 15.33 -1.68 -35.58
C ALA A 250 16.49 -1.46 -34.59
N VAL A 251 16.82 -2.46 -33.76
CA VAL A 251 17.89 -2.36 -32.74
C VAL A 251 19.27 -2.55 -33.38
N LEU A 252 19.38 -3.36 -34.44
CA LEU A 252 20.64 -3.63 -35.13
C LEU A 252 21.16 -2.41 -35.92
N LEU A 253 20.26 -1.55 -36.41
CA LEU A 253 20.61 -0.36 -37.21
C LEU A 253 21.07 0.84 -36.37
N ARG A 254 20.79 0.87 -35.06
CA ARG A 254 21.29 1.94 -34.16
C ARG A 254 22.71 1.66 -33.62
N ALA A 255 23.13 0.40 -33.56
CA ALA A 255 24.47 0.02 -33.08
C ALA A 255 25.60 0.44 -34.03
N VAL A 256 25.33 0.59 -35.33
CA VAL A 256 26.37 0.89 -36.34
C VAL A 256 26.75 2.37 -36.37
N ARG A 257 25.95 3.27 -35.78
CA ARG A 257 26.15 4.73 -35.90
C ARG A 257 26.98 5.36 -34.77
N GLY A 258 27.38 4.58 -33.76
CA GLY A 258 28.10 5.08 -32.57
C GLY A 258 29.63 5.06 -32.63
N PHE A 259 30.24 4.48 -33.66
CA PHE A 259 31.66 4.08 -33.60
C PHE A 259 32.70 5.13 -34.04
N ALA A 260 32.31 6.32 -34.50
CA ALA A 260 33.27 7.34 -34.93
C ALA A 260 33.60 8.33 -33.80
N THR A 261 34.44 7.93 -32.83
CA THR A 261 34.99 8.86 -31.82
C THR A 261 36.41 9.29 -32.17
N ARG A 262 36.75 10.55 -31.84
CA ARG A 262 38.04 11.20 -32.15
C ARG A 262 39.27 10.43 -31.62
N LYS A 263 39.11 9.61 -30.57
CA LYS A 263 40.17 8.80 -29.97
C LYS A 263 40.59 7.61 -30.84
N ILE A 264 39.63 6.96 -31.52
CA ILE A 264 39.90 5.85 -32.43
C ILE A 264 40.66 6.36 -33.66
N GLY A 265 40.26 7.52 -34.20
CA GLY A 265 40.95 8.14 -35.34
C GLY A 265 42.44 8.44 -35.08
N ILE A 266 42.80 8.88 -33.87
CA ILE A 266 44.21 9.14 -33.51
C ILE A 266 45.01 7.83 -33.42
N ALA A 267 44.43 6.78 -32.81
CA ALA A 267 45.08 5.48 -32.71
C ALA A 267 45.29 4.83 -34.10
N THR A 268 44.30 4.92 -34.99
CA THR A 268 44.40 4.43 -36.37
C THR A 268 45.48 5.16 -37.16
N MET A 269 45.59 6.48 -37.03
CA MET A 269 46.64 7.27 -37.69
C MET A 269 48.05 6.93 -37.20
N LEU A 270 48.22 6.66 -35.89
CA LEU A 270 49.51 6.27 -35.31
C LEU A 270 49.96 4.90 -35.85
N VAL A 271 49.06 3.92 -35.91
CA VAL A 271 49.36 2.59 -36.44
C VAL A 271 49.70 2.66 -37.93
N LEU A 272 48.95 3.45 -38.71
CA LEU A 272 49.22 3.64 -40.13
C LEU A 272 50.61 4.28 -40.37
N ALA A 273 51.00 5.25 -39.55
CA ALA A 273 52.33 5.86 -39.62
C ALA A 273 53.44 4.84 -39.33
N VAL A 274 53.27 3.96 -38.34
CA VAL A 274 54.24 2.91 -38.01
C VAL A 274 54.38 1.91 -39.16
N VAL A 275 53.27 1.50 -39.79
CA VAL A 275 53.28 0.58 -40.95
C VAL A 275 54.02 1.20 -42.14
N VAL A 276 53.81 2.49 -42.41
CA VAL A 276 54.52 3.20 -43.49
C VAL A 276 56.02 3.30 -43.21
N VAL A 277 56.42 3.59 -41.96
CA VAL A 277 57.84 3.65 -41.56
C VAL A 277 58.51 2.29 -41.68
N LEU A 278 57.88 1.22 -41.18
CA LEU A 278 58.41 -0.15 -41.32
C LEU A 278 58.54 -0.56 -42.79
N GLY A 279 57.53 -0.26 -43.61
CA GLY A 279 57.58 -0.56 -45.05
C GLY A 279 58.68 0.18 -45.79
N ALA A 280 58.94 1.44 -45.43
CA ALA A 280 60.04 2.20 -46.00
C ALA A 280 61.41 1.64 -45.57
N LEU A 281 61.54 1.17 -44.33
CA LEU A 281 62.78 0.55 -43.83
C LEU A 281 63.07 -0.80 -44.51
N ILE A 282 62.04 -1.62 -44.71
CA ILE A 282 62.16 -2.90 -45.44
C ILE A 282 62.55 -2.66 -46.91
N ALA A 283 61.92 -1.68 -47.56
CA ALA A 283 62.26 -1.30 -48.93
C ALA A 283 63.73 -0.89 -49.08
N GLN A 284 64.29 -0.16 -48.10
CA GLN A 284 65.71 0.22 -48.11
C GLN A 284 66.66 -0.92 -47.76
N ALA A 285 66.28 -1.81 -46.85
CA ALA A 285 67.14 -2.89 -46.37
C ALA A 285 67.28 -4.03 -47.39
N GLU A 286 66.21 -4.37 -48.11
CA GLU A 286 66.16 -5.54 -49.01
C GLU A 286 66.24 -5.16 -50.50
N GLY A 287 66.18 -3.87 -50.84
CA GLY A 287 66.29 -3.39 -52.23
C GLY A 287 65.10 -3.80 -53.13
N VAL A 288 63.98 -4.19 -52.52
CA VAL A 288 62.75 -4.64 -53.19
C VAL A 288 61.90 -3.48 -53.69
N SER A 289 61.00 -3.76 -54.64
CA SER A 289 60.09 -2.74 -55.16
C SER A 289 59.16 -2.19 -54.06
N PRO A 290 58.75 -0.91 -54.13
CA PRO A 290 57.89 -0.31 -53.09
C PRO A 290 56.56 -1.05 -52.87
N ALA A 291 56.02 -1.68 -53.91
CA ALA A 291 54.79 -2.46 -53.84
C ALA A 291 54.99 -3.79 -53.10
N GLU A 292 56.12 -4.46 -53.35
CA GLU A 292 56.50 -5.71 -52.69
C GLU A 292 56.85 -5.47 -51.22
N ALA A 293 57.59 -4.40 -50.91
CA ALA A 293 57.85 -3.99 -49.54
C ALA A 293 56.55 -3.72 -48.75
N LEU A 294 55.56 -3.08 -49.38
CA LEU A 294 54.26 -2.82 -48.77
C LEU A 294 53.49 -4.13 -48.51
N TYR A 295 53.49 -5.07 -49.47
CA TYR A 295 52.88 -6.39 -49.30
C TYR A 295 53.52 -7.19 -48.16
N VAL A 296 54.85 -7.31 -48.16
CA VAL A 296 55.65 -7.98 -47.12
C VAL A 296 55.33 -7.38 -45.75
N THR A 297 55.39 -6.05 -45.63
CA THR A 297 55.11 -5.36 -44.36
C THR A 297 53.69 -5.60 -43.87
N LEU A 298 52.68 -5.53 -44.76
CA LEU A 298 51.30 -5.76 -44.39
C LEU A 298 51.06 -7.21 -43.95
N VAL A 299 51.57 -8.20 -44.67
CA VAL A 299 51.39 -9.61 -44.29
C VAL A 299 52.13 -9.94 -43.00
N THR A 300 53.38 -9.52 -42.86
CA THR A 300 54.18 -9.77 -41.65
C THR A 300 53.60 -9.05 -40.43
N THR A 301 53.13 -7.82 -40.58
CA THR A 301 52.57 -7.05 -39.44
C THR A 301 51.17 -7.53 -39.06
N LEU A 302 50.31 -7.87 -40.04
CA LEU A 302 48.91 -8.22 -39.78
C LEU A 302 48.72 -9.67 -39.35
N SER A 303 49.50 -10.62 -39.89
CA SER A 303 49.34 -12.04 -39.57
C SER A 303 50.56 -12.69 -38.89
N GLY A 304 51.70 -12.01 -38.80
CA GLY A 304 52.94 -12.60 -38.27
C GLY A 304 53.47 -13.76 -39.11
N ALA A 305 52.99 -13.89 -40.35
CA ALA A 305 53.33 -14.98 -41.26
C ALA A 305 54.41 -14.54 -42.24
N ASP A 306 55.20 -15.51 -42.72
CA ASP A 306 56.23 -15.26 -43.72
C ASP A 306 55.56 -15.00 -45.09
N PRO A 307 55.78 -13.82 -45.70
CA PRO A 307 55.12 -13.46 -46.95
C PRO A 307 55.74 -14.20 -48.13
N ASP A 308 54.92 -15.02 -48.78
CA ASP A 308 55.31 -15.67 -50.03
C ASP A 308 55.13 -14.70 -51.21
N THR A 309 56.25 -14.19 -51.72
CA THR A 309 56.32 -13.26 -52.86
C THR A 309 56.24 -13.97 -54.21
N SER A 310 56.26 -15.31 -54.26
CA SER A 310 56.10 -16.08 -55.49
C SER A 310 54.65 -16.18 -55.99
N LYS A 311 53.69 -15.72 -55.17
CA LYS A 311 52.26 -15.71 -55.50
C LYS A 311 51.91 -14.70 -56.58
N SER A 312 50.88 -15.02 -57.37
CA SER A 312 50.32 -14.10 -58.36
C SER A 312 49.75 -12.82 -57.70
N PRO A 313 49.75 -11.66 -58.40
CA PRO A 313 49.37 -10.38 -57.80
C PRO A 313 47.95 -10.34 -57.21
N ASP A 314 47.01 -11.08 -57.81
CA ASP A 314 45.64 -11.26 -57.33
C ASP A 314 45.57 -12.08 -56.02
N ALA A 315 46.40 -13.11 -55.88
CA ALA A 315 46.51 -13.90 -54.66
C ALA A 315 47.15 -13.11 -53.51
N GLN A 316 48.11 -12.24 -53.80
CA GLN A 316 48.71 -11.32 -52.83
C GLN A 316 47.66 -10.33 -52.28
N VAL A 317 46.87 -9.73 -53.17
CA VAL A 317 45.78 -8.81 -52.78
C VAL A 317 44.71 -9.53 -51.94
N MET A 318 44.31 -10.74 -52.33
CA MET A 318 43.32 -11.53 -51.59
C MET A 318 43.80 -11.86 -50.17
N GLN A 319 45.09 -12.19 -50.01
CA GLN A 319 45.69 -12.49 -48.70
C GLN A 319 45.70 -11.26 -47.79
N VAL A 320 46.05 -10.08 -48.32
CA VAL A 320 46.00 -8.83 -47.55
C VAL A 320 44.57 -8.50 -47.13
N VAL A 321 43.60 -8.64 -48.04
CA VAL A 321 42.18 -8.40 -47.74
C VAL A 321 41.67 -9.37 -46.67
N LEU A 322 42.03 -10.65 -46.76
CA LEU A 322 41.64 -11.67 -45.79
C LEU A 322 42.24 -11.40 -44.40
N ASN A 323 43.51 -11.02 -44.33
CA ASN A 323 44.18 -10.66 -43.09
C ASN A 323 43.59 -9.39 -42.46
N LEU A 324 43.28 -8.38 -43.27
CA LEU A 324 42.59 -7.17 -42.81
C LEU A 324 41.18 -7.47 -42.28
N ALA A 325 40.43 -8.35 -42.95
CA ALA A 325 39.12 -8.78 -42.51
C ALA A 325 39.21 -9.55 -41.18
N GLY A 326 40.18 -10.46 -41.03
CA GLY A 326 40.44 -11.18 -39.78
C GLY A 326 40.83 -10.25 -38.62
N LEU A 327 41.71 -9.29 -38.87
CA LEU A 327 42.12 -8.30 -37.87
C LEU A 327 40.96 -7.40 -37.45
N ALA A 328 40.09 -6.99 -38.38
CA ALA A 328 38.91 -6.19 -38.07
C ALA A 328 37.84 -6.96 -37.27
N LEU A 329 37.79 -8.28 -37.43
CA LEU A 329 36.83 -9.15 -36.76
C LEU A 329 37.09 -9.22 -35.24
N ILE A 330 38.35 -9.20 -34.81
CA ILE A 330 38.71 -9.33 -33.39
C ILE A 330 38.15 -8.17 -32.55
N PRO A 331 38.42 -6.87 -32.86
CA PRO A 331 37.82 -5.75 -32.14
C PRO A 331 36.29 -5.75 -32.21
N LEU A 332 35.69 -6.20 -33.32
CA LEU A 332 34.24 -6.28 -33.47
C LEU A 332 33.64 -7.31 -32.50
N ILE A 333 34.21 -8.52 -32.44
CA ILE A 333 33.79 -9.57 -31.50
C ILE A 333 34.03 -9.10 -30.05
N THR A 334 35.21 -8.54 -29.76
CA THR A 334 35.53 -8.01 -28.44
C THR A 334 34.56 -6.91 -28.03
N ALA A 335 34.18 -5.99 -28.92
CA ALA A 335 33.19 -4.95 -28.63
C ALA A 335 31.83 -5.55 -28.30
N VAL A 336 31.33 -6.52 -29.10
CA VAL A 336 30.06 -7.20 -28.83
C VAL A 336 30.09 -7.94 -27.49
N VAL A 337 31.18 -8.63 -27.16
CA VAL A 337 31.33 -9.36 -25.90
C VAL A 337 31.47 -8.41 -24.71
N VAL A 338 32.29 -7.36 -24.82
CA VAL A 338 32.49 -6.36 -23.76
C VAL A 338 31.20 -5.59 -23.52
N ASP A 339 30.52 -5.10 -24.55
CA ASP A 339 29.22 -4.46 -24.42
C ASP A 339 28.19 -5.43 -23.83
N GLY A 340 28.19 -6.69 -24.24
CA GLY A 340 27.33 -7.73 -23.68
C GLY A 340 27.57 -7.93 -22.18
N ILE A 341 28.83 -8.05 -21.75
CA ILE A 341 29.21 -8.25 -20.35
C ILE A 341 28.97 -6.99 -19.51
N VAL A 342 29.34 -5.82 -20.02
CA VAL A 342 29.19 -4.53 -19.33
C VAL A 342 27.70 -4.20 -19.17
N ASN A 343 26.90 -4.37 -20.23
CA ASN A 343 25.45 -4.19 -20.13
C ASN A 343 24.82 -5.24 -19.20
N ALA A 344 25.27 -6.50 -19.22
CA ALA A 344 24.78 -7.52 -18.30
C ALA A 344 25.10 -7.16 -16.83
N ARG A 345 26.32 -6.68 -16.53
CA ARG A 345 26.72 -6.27 -15.16
C ARG A 345 26.00 -5.00 -14.69
N LEU A 346 25.83 -4.01 -15.56
CA LEU A 346 25.07 -2.79 -15.26
C LEU A 346 23.59 -3.10 -15.05
N ALA A 347 23.02 -4.01 -15.85
CA ALA A 347 21.63 -4.44 -15.72
C ALA A 347 21.36 -5.17 -14.40
N LEU A 348 22.27 -6.05 -13.97
CA LEU A 348 22.15 -6.77 -12.70
C LEU A 348 22.30 -5.85 -11.48
N HIS A 349 23.11 -4.79 -11.56
CA HIS A 349 23.29 -3.86 -10.44
C HIS A 349 22.27 -2.73 -10.35
N THR A 350 21.54 -2.41 -11.43
CA THR A 350 20.61 -1.26 -11.44
C THR A 350 19.15 -1.64 -11.74
N GLY A 351 18.84 -2.92 -12.01
CA GLY A 351 17.48 -3.35 -12.34
C GLY A 351 16.94 -2.77 -13.67
N ARG A 352 17.80 -2.12 -14.47
CA ARG A 352 17.43 -1.29 -15.63
C ARG A 352 17.07 -2.03 -16.92
N LEU A 353 17.30 -3.34 -17.00
CA LEU A 353 16.81 -4.15 -18.12
C LEU A 353 15.65 -5.03 -17.63
N GLN A 354 14.52 -4.40 -17.34
CA GLN A 354 13.25 -5.14 -17.35
C GLN A 354 12.87 -5.37 -18.83
N PRO A 355 12.54 -6.61 -19.24
CA PRO A 355 11.82 -6.83 -20.49
C PRO A 355 10.58 -5.93 -20.48
N HIS A 356 10.22 -5.33 -21.61
CA HIS A 356 9.00 -4.54 -21.73
C HIS A 356 7.79 -5.36 -21.26
N ARG A 357 7.18 -4.95 -20.14
CA ARG A 357 6.06 -5.65 -19.50
C ARG A 357 4.74 -4.97 -19.87
N SER A 358 3.68 -5.75 -20.04
CA SER A 358 2.34 -5.24 -20.34
C SER A 358 1.30 -5.93 -19.46
N GLY A 359 0.37 -5.16 -18.89
CA GLY A 359 -0.69 -5.72 -18.04
C GLY A 359 -0.26 -5.98 -16.58
N HIS A 360 0.89 -5.46 -16.16
CA HIS A 360 1.34 -5.46 -14.77
C HIS A 360 0.83 -4.23 -14.00
N VAL A 361 0.89 -4.28 -12.68
CA VAL A 361 0.65 -3.13 -11.80
C VAL A 361 2.00 -2.61 -11.29
N VAL A 362 2.19 -1.29 -11.35
CA VAL A 362 3.38 -0.64 -10.79
C VAL A 362 3.04 -0.13 -9.39
N VAL A 363 3.82 -0.48 -8.37
CA VAL A 363 3.64 -0.03 -6.98
C VAL A 363 4.81 0.88 -6.59
N VAL A 364 4.52 2.14 -6.27
CA VAL A 364 5.50 3.14 -5.84
C VAL A 364 5.48 3.29 -4.32
N GLY A 365 6.63 3.05 -3.70
CA GLY A 365 6.86 3.09 -2.26
C GLY A 365 6.58 1.76 -1.58
N LEU A 366 7.61 0.96 -1.33
CA LEU A 366 7.58 -0.29 -0.55
C LEU A 366 7.74 -0.05 0.96
N GLY A 367 7.06 0.98 1.47
CA GLY A 367 6.80 1.16 2.89
C GLY A 367 5.73 0.18 3.39
N ASN A 368 5.10 0.50 4.52
CA ASN A 368 4.13 -0.39 5.16
C ASN A 368 2.95 -0.75 4.22
N VAL A 369 2.36 0.25 3.58
CA VAL A 369 1.17 0.07 2.70
C VAL A 369 1.56 -0.61 1.40
N GLY A 370 2.58 -0.13 0.69
CA GLY A 370 2.98 -0.70 -0.59
C GLY A 370 3.45 -2.15 -0.49
N THR A 371 4.07 -2.53 0.62
CA THR A 371 4.42 -3.94 0.87
C THR A 371 3.17 -4.83 0.93
N ARG A 372 2.11 -4.40 1.63
CA ARG A 372 0.85 -5.15 1.74
C ARG A 372 0.09 -5.19 0.42
N VAL A 373 0.04 -4.06 -0.30
CA VAL A 373 -0.57 -3.96 -1.63
C VAL A 373 0.13 -4.88 -2.63
N MET A 374 1.47 -4.86 -2.68
CA MET A 374 2.28 -5.75 -3.52
C MET A 374 2.01 -7.22 -3.21
N ALA A 375 2.05 -7.60 -1.93
CA ALA A 375 1.82 -8.98 -1.51
C ALA A 375 0.44 -9.49 -1.96
N GLN A 376 -0.60 -8.68 -1.73
CA GLN A 376 -1.97 -9.03 -2.09
C GLN A 376 -2.20 -9.06 -3.62
N LEU A 377 -1.55 -8.18 -4.38
CA LEU A 377 -1.57 -8.26 -5.85
C LEU A 377 -0.94 -9.57 -6.35
N ARG A 378 0.18 -10.00 -5.76
CA ARG A 378 0.83 -11.27 -6.11
C ARG A 378 -0.02 -12.48 -5.71
N GLU A 379 -0.74 -12.41 -4.60
CA GLU A 379 -1.71 -13.45 -4.21
C GLU A 379 -2.84 -13.61 -5.24
N TYR A 380 -3.22 -12.53 -5.93
CA TYR A 380 -4.16 -12.56 -7.06
C TYR A 380 -3.52 -12.89 -8.42
N ASP A 381 -2.27 -13.38 -8.43
CA ASP A 381 -1.50 -13.69 -9.64
C ASP A 381 -1.32 -12.50 -10.60
N VAL A 382 -1.34 -11.27 -10.04
CA VAL A 382 -1.08 -10.05 -10.81
C VAL A 382 0.42 -9.82 -10.86
N GLU A 383 0.95 -9.55 -12.05
CA GLU A 383 2.36 -9.18 -12.21
C GLU A 383 2.58 -7.78 -11.60
N VAL A 384 3.60 -7.64 -10.75
CA VAL A 384 3.91 -6.39 -10.06
C VAL A 384 5.32 -5.94 -10.38
N VAL A 385 5.51 -4.64 -10.54
CA VAL A 385 6.83 -3.98 -10.55
C VAL A 385 6.83 -2.94 -9.44
N ALA A 386 7.83 -2.97 -8.56
CA ALA A 386 7.95 -2.02 -7.47
C ALA A 386 8.95 -0.91 -7.80
N ILE A 387 8.68 0.30 -7.31
CA ILE A 387 9.59 1.45 -7.36
C ILE A 387 9.77 1.96 -5.93
N ASP A 388 11.01 2.19 -5.49
CA ASP A 388 11.29 2.89 -4.23
C ASP A 388 12.54 3.76 -4.36
N LYS A 389 12.63 4.85 -3.60
CA LYS A 389 13.84 5.69 -3.55
C LYS A 389 14.94 5.00 -2.74
N ASP A 390 14.56 4.23 -1.72
CA ASP A 390 15.47 3.46 -0.88
C ASP A 390 15.88 2.18 -1.62
N PRO A 391 17.19 1.86 -1.75
CA PRO A 391 17.65 0.59 -2.29
C PRO A 391 17.28 -0.62 -1.44
N GLU A 392 17.06 -0.45 -0.13
CA GLU A 392 16.65 -1.51 0.79
C GLU A 392 15.38 -1.10 1.56
N PRO A 393 14.26 -0.91 0.85
CA PRO A 393 13.02 -0.51 1.50
C PRO A 393 12.52 -1.64 2.41
N ARG A 394 11.68 -1.31 3.39
CA ARG A 394 11.12 -2.28 4.34
C ARG A 394 10.50 -3.51 3.65
N GLY A 395 9.80 -3.30 2.53
CA GLY A 395 9.21 -4.36 1.72
C GLY A 395 10.17 -5.09 0.78
N GLY A 396 11.44 -4.67 0.69
CA GLY A 396 12.41 -5.17 -0.29
C GLY A 396 12.78 -6.64 -0.11
N ALA A 397 12.79 -7.15 1.12
CA ALA A 397 12.99 -8.58 1.39
C ALA A 397 11.80 -9.42 0.86
N LEU A 398 10.57 -8.98 1.11
CA LEU A 398 9.37 -9.64 0.59
C LEU A 398 9.27 -9.53 -0.93
N ALA A 399 9.64 -8.39 -1.51
CA ALA A 399 9.69 -8.21 -2.96
C ALA A 399 10.64 -9.24 -3.61
N ARG A 400 11.84 -9.43 -3.04
CA ARG A 400 12.78 -10.47 -3.49
C ARG A 400 12.21 -11.88 -3.35
N GLN A 401 11.55 -12.18 -2.23
CA GLN A 401 10.93 -13.49 -1.99
C GLN A 401 9.79 -13.79 -2.98
N LEU A 402 9.00 -12.78 -3.36
CA LEU A 402 7.89 -12.88 -4.30
C LEU A 402 8.31 -12.67 -5.77
N GLU A 403 9.63 -12.59 -6.03
CA GLU A 403 10.23 -12.33 -7.34
C GLU A 403 9.70 -11.05 -8.02
N VAL A 404 9.30 -10.07 -7.20
CA VAL A 404 8.86 -8.75 -7.67
C VAL A 404 10.09 -7.90 -7.95
N PRO A 405 10.25 -7.37 -9.17
CA PRO A 405 11.35 -6.48 -9.45
C PRO A 405 11.22 -5.16 -8.72
N LEU A 406 12.33 -4.70 -8.13
CA LEU A 406 12.45 -3.41 -7.47
C LEU A 406 13.34 -2.47 -8.30
N ILE A 407 12.77 -1.36 -8.73
CA ILE A 407 13.47 -0.26 -9.38
C ILE A 407 13.79 0.78 -8.32
N VAL A 408 15.07 1.07 -8.15
CA VAL A 408 15.54 2.09 -7.21
C VAL A 408 15.59 3.43 -7.92
N GLY A 409 14.72 4.36 -7.53
CA GLY A 409 14.61 5.66 -8.17
C GLY A 409 13.43 6.49 -7.68
N ASP A 410 13.41 7.75 -8.08
CA ASP A 410 12.31 8.67 -7.79
C ASP A 410 11.23 8.55 -8.86
N ALA A 411 10.02 8.17 -8.46
CA ALA A 411 8.90 8.01 -9.39
C ALA A 411 8.41 9.32 -10.01
N ALA A 412 8.86 10.48 -9.53
CA ALA A 412 8.65 11.75 -10.21
C ALA A 412 9.52 11.92 -11.47
N GLN A 413 10.59 11.10 -11.62
CA GLN A 413 11.52 11.19 -12.76
C GLN A 413 11.03 10.34 -13.94
N PRO A 414 10.99 10.88 -15.18
CA PRO A 414 10.56 10.15 -16.37
C PRO A 414 11.34 8.84 -16.58
N GLU A 415 12.64 8.83 -16.35
CA GLU A 415 13.49 7.66 -16.56
C GLU A 415 13.13 6.49 -15.63
N THR A 416 12.65 6.80 -14.42
CA THR A 416 12.20 5.79 -13.45
C THR A 416 10.85 5.19 -13.87
N LEU A 417 9.92 6.01 -14.37
CA LEU A 417 8.65 5.54 -14.89
C LEU A 417 8.81 4.73 -16.19
N GLU A 418 9.75 5.13 -17.05
CA GLU A 418 10.12 4.38 -18.26
C GLU A 418 10.72 3.01 -17.90
N ALA A 419 11.66 2.95 -16.94
CA ALA A 419 12.24 1.69 -16.47
C ALA A 419 11.18 0.72 -15.91
N ALA A 420 10.11 1.26 -15.32
CA ALA A 420 8.98 0.48 -14.80
C ALA A 420 7.92 0.11 -15.86
N SER A 421 8.12 0.49 -17.13
CA SER A 421 7.16 0.28 -18.22
C SER A 421 5.77 0.85 -17.89
N VAL A 422 5.71 2.05 -17.32
CA VAL A 422 4.45 2.70 -16.91
C VAL A 422 3.52 3.00 -18.09
N ALA A 423 4.06 3.19 -19.29
CA ALA A 423 3.26 3.36 -20.51
C ALA A 423 2.31 2.17 -20.77
N ASP A 424 2.74 0.95 -20.44
CA ASP A 424 2.03 -0.30 -20.77
C ASP A 424 1.45 -1.01 -19.53
N CYS A 425 1.59 -0.40 -18.36
CA CYS A 425 1.02 -0.96 -17.13
C CYS A 425 -0.51 -0.83 -17.11
N GLN A 426 -1.15 -1.70 -16.35
CA GLN A 426 -2.58 -1.68 -16.10
C GLN A 426 -2.95 -0.52 -15.15
N ALA A 427 -2.15 -0.33 -14.11
CA ALA A 427 -2.35 0.69 -13.11
C ALA A 427 -1.02 1.05 -12.42
N LEU A 428 -0.97 2.28 -11.93
CA LEU A 428 0.10 2.81 -11.09
C LEU A 428 -0.46 3.10 -9.69
N VAL A 429 0.06 2.44 -8.67
CA VAL A 429 -0.36 2.59 -7.27
C VAL A 429 0.74 3.32 -6.51
N ILE A 430 0.46 4.53 -6.06
CA ILE A 430 1.44 5.41 -5.44
C ILE A 430 1.11 5.55 -3.94
N VAL A 431 1.93 4.96 -3.09
CA VAL A 431 1.62 4.75 -1.67
C VAL A 431 2.75 5.16 -0.72
N SER A 432 3.68 6.00 -1.21
CA SER A 432 4.72 6.62 -0.37
C SER A 432 4.12 7.50 0.73
N THR A 433 4.94 7.83 1.73
CA THR A 433 4.56 8.68 2.86
C THR A 433 4.70 10.18 2.59
N ASP A 434 5.07 10.57 1.37
CA ASP A 434 5.22 11.96 0.94
C ASP A 434 4.12 12.30 -0.08
N ASP A 435 3.12 13.07 0.36
CA ASP A 435 1.97 13.44 -0.49
C ASP A 435 2.37 14.32 -1.67
N VAL A 436 3.43 15.13 -1.55
CA VAL A 436 3.91 15.99 -2.64
C VAL A 436 4.57 15.12 -3.69
N ALA A 437 5.51 14.25 -3.28
CA ALA A 437 6.16 13.32 -4.20
C ALA A 437 5.15 12.35 -4.84
N ASN A 438 4.11 11.96 -4.10
CA ASN A 438 3.02 11.14 -4.60
C ASN A 438 2.28 11.86 -5.75
N LEU A 439 1.94 13.13 -5.57
CA LEU A 439 1.26 13.95 -6.58
C LEU A 439 2.16 14.20 -7.80
N GLU A 440 3.44 14.51 -7.60
CA GLU A 440 4.41 14.69 -8.69
C GLU A 440 4.54 13.42 -9.54
N ALA A 441 4.67 12.25 -8.90
CA ALA A 441 4.72 10.97 -9.61
C ALA A 441 3.40 10.67 -10.37
N ALA A 442 2.26 11.04 -9.80
CA ALA A 442 0.95 10.88 -10.46
C ALA A 442 0.84 11.75 -11.72
N LEU A 443 1.31 13.00 -11.66
CA LEU A 443 1.32 13.93 -12.78
C LEU A 443 2.29 13.46 -13.88
N ALA A 444 3.52 13.10 -13.52
CA ALA A 444 4.51 12.57 -14.46
C ALA A 444 4.01 11.30 -15.19
N ALA A 445 3.30 10.43 -14.48
CA ALA A 445 2.69 9.24 -15.09
C ALA A 445 1.54 9.59 -16.05
N ARG A 446 0.75 10.63 -15.77
CA ARG A 446 -0.31 11.13 -16.67
C ARG A 446 0.26 11.80 -17.92
N GLU A 447 1.39 12.48 -17.81
CA GLU A 447 2.13 13.01 -18.97
C GLU A 447 2.61 11.87 -19.87
N THR A 448 3.05 10.76 -19.27
CA THR A 448 3.46 9.55 -20.03
C THR A 448 2.26 8.88 -20.69
N ARG A 449 1.14 8.76 -19.97
CA ARG A 449 -0.10 8.13 -20.47
C ARG A 449 -1.35 8.75 -19.85
N ALA A 450 -2.08 9.53 -20.64
CA ALA A 450 -3.24 10.28 -20.19
C ALA A 450 -4.40 9.41 -19.67
N ASP A 451 -4.60 8.19 -20.20
CA ASP A 451 -5.67 7.26 -19.79
C ASP A 451 -5.26 6.28 -18.69
N LEU A 452 -4.01 6.37 -18.18
CA LEU A 452 -3.50 5.44 -17.17
C LEU A 452 -4.35 5.48 -15.89
N ARG A 453 -4.64 4.30 -15.33
CA ARG A 453 -5.26 4.25 -14.01
C ARG A 453 -4.22 4.53 -12.93
N VAL A 454 -4.35 5.68 -12.26
CA VAL A 454 -3.52 6.04 -11.13
C VAL A 454 -4.32 5.86 -9.84
N VAL A 455 -3.75 5.18 -8.85
CA VAL A 455 -4.29 5.08 -7.49
C VAL A 455 -3.32 5.77 -6.57
N LEU A 456 -3.78 6.82 -5.89
CA LEU A 456 -2.94 7.70 -5.11
C LEU A 456 -3.27 7.59 -3.63
N ARG A 457 -2.24 7.47 -2.78
CA ARG A 457 -2.36 7.70 -1.35
C ARG A 457 -2.25 9.20 -1.07
N LEU A 458 -3.26 9.73 -0.39
CA LEU A 458 -3.24 11.08 0.20
C LEU A 458 -3.65 10.98 1.67
N PHE A 459 -3.01 11.74 2.55
CA PHE A 459 -3.34 11.71 3.97
C PHE A 459 -4.73 12.31 4.27
N GLU A 460 -5.07 13.41 3.60
CA GLU A 460 -6.33 14.16 3.78
C GLU A 460 -7.40 13.79 2.75
N ASN A 461 -8.59 13.42 3.23
CA ASN A 461 -9.71 13.05 2.38
C ASN A 461 -10.33 14.25 1.65
N ASP A 462 -10.38 15.43 2.29
CA ASP A 462 -10.94 16.65 1.70
C ASP A 462 -9.99 17.26 0.66
N PHE A 463 -8.67 17.15 0.89
CA PHE A 463 -7.67 17.49 -0.12
C PHE A 463 -7.72 16.53 -1.31
N ALA A 464 -7.88 15.22 -1.02
CA ALA A 464 -8.03 14.20 -2.05
C ALA A 464 -9.22 14.47 -2.99
N GLU A 465 -10.35 14.92 -2.44
CA GLU A 465 -11.52 15.31 -3.23
C GLU A 465 -11.20 16.46 -4.21
N ARG A 466 -10.56 17.52 -3.72
CA ARG A 466 -10.19 18.66 -4.55
C ARG A 466 -9.17 18.32 -5.61
N VAL A 467 -8.20 17.44 -5.30
CA VAL A 467 -7.16 17.01 -6.25
C VAL A 467 -7.75 16.09 -7.33
N GLU A 468 -8.64 15.18 -6.96
CA GLU A 468 -9.36 14.31 -7.91
C GLU A 468 -10.22 15.15 -8.88
N GLU A 469 -10.99 16.11 -8.35
CA GLU A 469 -11.84 17.00 -9.15
C GLU A 469 -11.05 17.98 -10.03
N ALA A 470 -9.99 18.60 -9.49
CA ALA A 470 -9.25 19.64 -10.20
C ALA A 470 -8.35 19.08 -11.31
N PHE A 471 -7.80 17.88 -11.13
CA PHE A 471 -6.77 17.33 -12.02
C PHE A 471 -7.18 16.03 -12.72
N GLY A 472 -8.37 15.50 -12.46
CA GLY A 472 -8.81 14.20 -13.01
C GLY A 472 -7.87 13.06 -12.61
N LEU A 473 -7.22 13.18 -11.45
CA LEU A 473 -6.18 12.28 -10.97
C LEU A 473 -6.78 11.03 -10.34
N GLY A 474 -7.15 10.06 -11.19
CA GLY A 474 -7.34 8.67 -10.78
C GLY A 474 -8.25 8.48 -9.55
N VAL A 475 -7.96 7.47 -8.72
CA VAL A 475 -8.67 7.21 -7.46
C VAL A 475 -7.75 7.56 -6.29
N SER A 476 -8.19 8.42 -5.37
CA SER A 476 -7.44 8.71 -4.14
C SER A 476 -7.99 7.98 -2.92
N ARG A 477 -7.09 7.56 -2.01
CA ARG A 477 -7.41 6.81 -0.79
C ARG A 477 -6.59 7.31 0.40
N SER A 478 -7.28 7.57 1.53
CA SER A 478 -6.62 7.83 2.82
C SER A 478 -6.53 6.56 3.65
N VAL A 479 -5.29 6.13 3.93
CA VAL A 479 -4.99 4.96 4.78
C VAL A 479 -5.58 5.15 6.17
N SER A 480 -5.39 6.35 6.75
CA SER A 480 -5.87 6.67 8.10
C SER A 480 -7.40 6.61 8.19
N TYR A 481 -8.11 7.11 7.17
CA TYR A 481 -9.56 7.05 7.13
C TYR A 481 -10.08 5.61 6.97
N LEU A 482 -9.46 4.81 6.09
CA LEU A 482 -9.84 3.41 5.88
C LEU A 482 -9.57 2.53 7.11
N ALA A 483 -8.50 2.81 7.86
CA ALA A 483 -8.14 2.03 9.04
C ALA A 483 -8.90 2.44 10.32
N ALA A 484 -9.31 3.71 10.45
CA ALA A 484 -9.91 4.23 11.69
C ALA A 484 -11.12 3.44 12.24
N PRO A 485 -12.04 2.89 11.42
CA PRO A 485 -13.13 2.05 11.92
C PRO A 485 -12.65 0.81 12.69
N ALA A 486 -11.58 0.17 12.22
CA ALA A 486 -11.02 -1.01 12.89
C ALA A 486 -10.43 -0.65 14.27
N PHE A 487 -9.64 0.43 14.34
CA PHE A 487 -9.07 0.92 15.59
C PHE A 487 -10.14 1.38 16.59
N THR A 488 -11.15 2.11 16.12
CA THR A 488 -12.25 2.57 16.96
C THR A 488 -13.09 1.40 17.46
N GLY A 489 -13.33 0.41 16.60
CA GLY A 489 -14.01 -0.82 16.97
C GLY A 489 -13.26 -1.57 18.06
N ALA A 490 -11.97 -1.82 17.85
CA ALA A 490 -11.11 -2.47 18.83
C ALA A 490 -11.10 -1.74 20.18
N LEU A 491 -11.16 -0.41 20.22
CA LEU A 491 -11.24 0.37 21.48
C LEU A 491 -12.57 0.22 22.19
N THR A 492 -13.66 -0.04 21.46
CA THR A 492 -15.03 -0.10 21.97
C THR A 492 -15.53 -1.53 22.16
N GLU A 493 -14.61 -2.49 22.25
CA GLU A 493 -14.87 -3.95 22.33
C GLU A 493 -15.66 -4.53 21.16
N ARG A 494 -15.59 -3.86 20.01
CA ARG A 494 -16.14 -4.35 18.74
C ARG A 494 -15.01 -5.06 18.01
N ALA A 495 -15.14 -6.35 17.78
CA ALA A 495 -14.16 -7.06 16.96
C ALA A 495 -14.44 -6.76 15.49
N VAL A 496 -13.80 -5.72 14.94
CA VAL A 496 -13.89 -5.40 13.52
C VAL A 496 -13.03 -6.38 12.74
N ILE A 497 -13.68 -7.28 12.01
CA ILE A 497 -13.06 -8.36 11.25
C ILE A 497 -12.44 -7.82 9.97
N ALA A 498 -13.15 -6.93 9.29
CA ALA A 498 -12.71 -6.33 8.03
C ALA A 498 -13.39 -4.98 7.83
N THR A 499 -12.81 -4.14 6.96
CA THR A 499 -13.46 -2.90 6.50
C THR A 499 -13.66 -2.99 5.00
N ILE A 500 -14.91 -2.98 4.55
CA ILE A 500 -15.25 -3.02 3.14
C ILE A 500 -15.33 -1.59 2.60
N PRO A 501 -14.43 -1.17 1.70
CA PRO A 501 -14.53 0.13 1.04
C PRO A 501 -15.66 0.09 0.00
N VAL A 502 -16.52 1.10 0.01
CA VAL A 502 -17.57 1.30 -1.01
C VAL A 502 -17.57 2.75 -1.45
N GLY A 503 -16.97 3.03 -2.61
CA GLY A 503 -16.75 4.41 -3.03
C GLY A 503 -15.88 5.13 -1.99
N ARG A 504 -16.38 6.20 -1.39
CA ARG A 504 -15.72 6.94 -0.28
C ARG A 504 -16.17 6.51 1.12
N HIS A 505 -17.01 5.49 1.21
CA HIS A 505 -17.53 5.00 2.47
C HIS A 505 -16.77 3.76 2.93
N ALA A 506 -16.66 3.59 4.25
CA ALA A 506 -16.11 2.40 4.88
C ALA A 506 -17.25 1.68 5.60
N LEU A 507 -17.50 0.42 5.23
CA LEU A 507 -18.45 -0.48 5.87
C LEU A 507 -17.69 -1.48 6.76
N PRO A 508 -17.54 -1.23 8.07
CA PRO A 508 -17.00 -2.22 8.98
C PRO A 508 -17.85 -3.49 9.01
N VAL A 509 -17.16 -4.62 8.95
CA VAL A 509 -17.67 -5.94 9.32
C VAL A 509 -17.22 -6.19 10.76
N ALA A 510 -18.16 -6.32 11.69
CA ALA A 510 -17.84 -6.43 13.11
C ALA A 510 -18.60 -7.56 13.80
N GLU A 511 -17.99 -8.15 14.81
CA GLU A 511 -18.64 -9.04 15.77
C GLU A 511 -18.95 -8.25 17.05
N VAL A 512 -20.23 -8.15 17.38
CA VAL A 512 -20.74 -7.42 18.56
C VAL A 512 -21.27 -8.42 19.58
N PRO A 513 -20.70 -8.48 20.81
CA PRO A 513 -21.21 -9.33 21.87
C PRO A 513 -22.48 -8.73 22.49
N VAL A 514 -23.44 -9.58 22.86
CA VAL A 514 -24.67 -9.19 23.55
C VAL A 514 -24.49 -9.34 25.05
N ALA A 515 -24.55 -8.24 25.80
CA ALA A 515 -24.45 -8.27 27.25
C ALA A 515 -25.76 -8.75 27.90
N ALA A 516 -25.64 -9.36 29.07
CA ALA A 516 -26.80 -9.77 29.87
C ALA A 516 -27.64 -8.56 30.28
N GLY A 517 -28.96 -8.66 30.10
CA GLY A 517 -29.91 -7.59 30.41
C GLY A 517 -29.85 -6.40 29.46
N SER A 518 -29.13 -6.51 28.34
CA SER A 518 -29.13 -5.49 27.28
C SER A 518 -30.51 -5.39 26.61
N GLU A 519 -30.78 -4.28 25.91
CA GLU A 519 -32.08 -4.07 25.25
C GLU A 519 -32.40 -5.11 24.18
N LEU A 520 -31.38 -5.74 23.59
CA LEU A 520 -31.51 -6.80 22.61
C LEU A 520 -31.56 -8.21 23.22
N ASP A 521 -31.28 -8.37 24.50
CA ASP A 521 -31.41 -9.64 25.21
C ASP A 521 -32.90 -10.05 25.26
N GLY A 522 -33.22 -11.24 24.74
CA GLY A 522 -34.60 -11.73 24.63
C GLY A 522 -35.40 -11.16 23.45
N ARG A 523 -34.79 -10.37 22.56
CA ARG A 523 -35.46 -9.84 21.35
C ARG A 523 -35.23 -10.74 20.12
N PRO A 524 -36.14 -10.73 19.14
CA PRO A 524 -35.93 -11.44 17.87
C PRO A 524 -34.82 -10.79 17.01
N LEU A 525 -34.20 -11.60 16.15
CA LEU A 525 -33.08 -11.17 15.27
C LEU A 525 -33.48 -10.15 14.21
N ASP A 526 -34.75 -10.11 13.82
CA ASP A 526 -35.27 -9.14 12.84
C ASP A 526 -35.04 -7.67 13.23
N VAL A 527 -35.06 -7.37 14.54
CA VAL A 527 -34.82 -6.03 15.10
C VAL A 527 -33.42 -5.50 14.79
N VAL A 528 -32.45 -6.39 14.56
CA VAL A 528 -31.04 -6.03 14.34
C VAL A 528 -30.82 -5.40 12.97
N SER A 529 -31.46 -5.92 11.92
CA SER A 529 -31.22 -5.44 10.55
C SER A 529 -32.03 -4.18 10.27
N ARG A 530 -31.35 -3.06 10.02
CA ARG A 530 -31.96 -1.75 9.76
C ARG A 530 -31.53 -1.19 8.42
N GLU A 531 -32.49 -0.79 7.60
CA GLU A 531 -32.23 -0.25 6.27
C GLU A 531 -31.25 0.92 6.30
N GLY A 532 -30.26 0.87 5.41
CA GLY A 532 -29.26 1.92 5.28
C GLY A 532 -28.30 2.04 6.46
N GLN A 533 -28.34 1.15 7.45
CA GLN A 533 -27.54 1.25 8.67
C GLN A 533 -26.77 -0.01 9.04
N VAL A 534 -27.43 -1.16 9.17
CA VAL A 534 -26.78 -2.40 9.64
C VAL A 534 -27.47 -3.64 9.07
N ARG A 535 -26.68 -4.65 8.73
CA ARG A 535 -27.10 -5.96 8.22
C ARG A 535 -26.47 -7.07 9.06
N LEU A 536 -27.31 -7.95 9.60
CA LEU A 536 -26.85 -9.17 10.27
C LEU A 536 -26.43 -10.21 9.21
N ILE A 537 -25.22 -10.76 9.36
CA ILE A 537 -24.71 -11.82 8.45
C ILE A 537 -24.50 -13.16 9.16
N ALA A 538 -24.27 -13.17 10.47
CA ALA A 538 -24.18 -14.38 11.26
C ALA A 538 -24.47 -14.14 12.75
N ARG A 539 -24.85 -15.21 13.44
CA ARG A 539 -24.97 -15.28 14.91
C ARG A 539 -24.15 -16.44 15.42
N THR A 540 -23.34 -16.21 16.44
CA THR A 540 -22.64 -17.26 17.18
C THR A 540 -23.25 -17.36 18.58
N PRO A 541 -23.90 -18.49 18.94
CA PRO A 541 -24.51 -18.66 20.25
C PRO A 541 -23.52 -18.59 21.42
N ALA A 542 -23.99 -18.14 22.58
CA ALA A 542 -23.25 -18.21 23.84
C ALA A 542 -22.76 -19.65 24.12
N GLY A 543 -21.47 -19.81 24.48
CA GLY A 543 -20.86 -21.11 24.74
C GLY A 543 -20.08 -21.74 23.57
N GLY A 544 -19.92 -21.03 22.45
CA GLY A 544 -19.08 -21.49 21.33
C GLY A 544 -19.76 -22.51 20.41
N GLY A 545 -21.10 -22.54 20.42
CA GLY A 545 -21.88 -23.34 19.48
C GLY A 545 -21.61 -22.97 18.02
N ARG A 546 -22.05 -23.84 17.09
CA ARG A 546 -21.86 -23.62 15.64
C ARG A 546 -22.44 -22.27 15.21
N THR A 547 -21.63 -21.44 14.56
CA THR A 547 -22.08 -20.16 13.98
C THR A 547 -23.18 -20.41 12.96
N ILE A 548 -24.31 -19.72 13.15
CA ILE A 548 -25.47 -19.73 12.26
C ILE A 548 -25.31 -18.58 11.28
N TRP A 549 -25.19 -18.90 10.00
CA TRP A 549 -24.93 -17.93 8.93
C TRP A 549 -26.22 -17.50 8.24
N TRP A 550 -26.18 -16.42 7.47
CA TRP A 550 -27.35 -15.83 6.77
C TRP A 550 -28.29 -16.84 6.07
N LYS A 551 -27.76 -17.96 5.56
CA LYS A 551 -28.56 -19.02 4.93
C LYS A 551 -29.49 -19.74 5.92
N ASP A 552 -29.06 -19.86 7.17
CA ASP A 552 -29.72 -20.62 8.24
C ASP A 552 -30.31 -19.69 9.32
N LEU A 553 -30.22 -18.36 9.15
CA LEU A 553 -30.77 -17.38 10.07
C LEU A 553 -32.29 -17.29 9.89
N ASP A 554 -33.04 -17.69 10.92
CA ASP A 554 -34.48 -17.41 11.00
C ASP A 554 -34.69 -16.07 11.75
N PRO A 555 -35.35 -15.07 11.13
CA PRO A 555 -35.62 -13.77 11.75
C PRO A 555 -36.35 -13.84 13.09
N ARG A 556 -37.09 -14.94 13.35
CA ARG A 556 -37.84 -15.17 14.59
C ARG A 556 -37.00 -15.72 15.73
N GLN A 557 -35.76 -16.14 15.47
CA GLN A 557 -34.87 -16.62 16.53
C GLN A 557 -34.57 -15.50 17.52
N VAL A 558 -34.53 -15.88 18.79
CA VAL A 558 -34.30 -14.96 19.90
C VAL A 558 -32.81 -14.82 20.18
N ILE A 559 -32.38 -13.59 20.40
CA ILE A 559 -31.04 -13.21 20.84
C ILE A 559 -30.92 -13.47 22.35
N PHE A 560 -29.83 -14.09 22.77
CA PHE A 560 -29.54 -14.31 24.20
C PHE A 560 -28.25 -13.60 24.61
N ALA A 561 -28.18 -13.24 25.89
CA ALA A 561 -26.95 -12.83 26.54
C ALA A 561 -25.78 -13.78 26.23
N GLY A 562 -24.63 -13.22 25.87
CA GLY A 562 -23.43 -13.97 25.48
C GLY A 562 -23.36 -14.36 24.00
N ASP A 563 -24.43 -14.16 23.23
CA ASP A 563 -24.38 -14.31 21.78
C ASP A 563 -23.44 -13.28 21.15
N ARG A 564 -22.88 -13.63 20.00
CA ARG A 564 -22.09 -12.72 19.17
C ARG A 564 -22.75 -12.53 17.81
N LEU A 565 -23.08 -11.28 17.50
CA LEU A 565 -23.72 -10.90 16.24
C LEU A 565 -22.64 -10.40 15.27
N THR A 566 -22.45 -11.12 14.15
CA THR A 566 -21.59 -10.65 13.06
C THR A 566 -22.42 -9.81 12.10
N VAL A 567 -22.03 -8.55 11.89
CA VAL A 567 -22.77 -7.57 11.10
C VAL A 567 -21.89 -6.85 10.10
N VAL A 568 -22.50 -6.38 9.01
CA VAL A 568 -21.94 -5.33 8.15
C VAL A 568 -22.72 -4.06 8.43
N ALA A 569 -22.05 -2.97 8.77
CA ALA A 569 -22.74 -1.76 9.21
C ALA A 569 -22.09 -0.49 8.67
N ARG A 570 -22.89 0.57 8.54
CA ARG A 570 -22.36 1.94 8.56
C ARG A 570 -22.04 2.29 10.01
N ARG A 571 -21.19 3.30 10.21
CA ARG A 571 -20.79 3.78 11.54
C ARG A 571 -21.97 3.96 12.50
N GLY A 572 -22.97 4.76 12.12
CA GLY A 572 -24.14 5.01 12.97
C GLY A 572 -24.96 3.76 13.28
N GLY A 573 -25.03 2.80 12.37
CA GLY A 573 -25.69 1.51 12.60
C GLY A 573 -24.92 0.62 13.58
N LEU A 574 -23.59 0.62 13.49
CA LEU A 574 -22.72 -0.11 14.42
C LEU A 574 -22.77 0.49 15.83
N ASP A 575 -22.79 1.82 15.94
CA ASP A 575 -22.94 2.53 17.21
C ASP A 575 -24.29 2.23 17.86
N TRP A 576 -25.38 2.29 17.07
CA TRP A 576 -26.71 1.90 17.51
C TRP A 576 -26.71 0.47 18.06
N LEU A 577 -26.19 -0.50 17.29
CA LEU A 577 -26.18 -1.90 17.70
C LEU A 577 -25.39 -2.11 19.00
N THR A 578 -24.22 -1.47 19.10
CA THR A 578 -23.36 -1.60 20.28
C THR A 578 -24.05 -1.06 21.53
N ARG A 579 -24.74 0.08 21.44
CA ARG A 579 -25.52 0.64 22.56
C ARG A 579 -26.61 -0.31 23.03
N HIS A 580 -27.34 -0.93 22.11
CA HIS A 580 -28.47 -1.79 22.45
C HIS A 580 -28.04 -3.21 22.87
N CYS A 581 -26.79 -3.59 22.57
CA CYS A 581 -26.12 -4.78 23.10
C CYS A 581 -25.35 -4.53 24.42
N ALA A 582 -25.17 -3.28 24.84
CA ALA A 582 -24.47 -2.94 26.07
C ALA A 582 -25.34 -3.25 27.31
N PRO A 583 -24.73 -3.52 28.47
CA PRO A 583 -25.48 -3.70 29.71
C PRO A 583 -26.28 -2.42 30.04
N PRO A 584 -27.44 -2.56 30.71
CA PRO A 584 -28.26 -1.41 31.07
C PRO A 584 -27.46 -0.47 31.97
N ALA A 585 -27.58 0.84 31.72
CA ALA A 585 -26.90 1.83 32.55
C ALA A 585 -27.32 1.62 34.01
N PRO A 586 -26.36 1.59 34.97
CA PRO A 586 -26.73 1.46 36.37
C PRO A 586 -27.70 2.59 36.73
N PRO A 587 -28.76 2.32 37.53
CA PRO A 587 -29.68 3.35 37.95
C PRO A 587 -28.86 4.49 38.57
N ALA A 588 -29.16 5.73 38.16
CA ALA A 588 -28.56 6.90 38.77
C ALA A 588 -28.69 6.72 40.28
N ARG A 589 -27.57 6.77 41.00
CA ARG A 589 -27.61 6.75 42.47
C ARG A 589 -28.43 7.98 42.85
N ASP A 590 -29.70 7.76 43.18
CA ASP A 590 -30.52 8.76 43.84
C ASP A 590 -29.71 9.20 45.05
N SER A 591 -29.34 10.48 45.04
CA SER A 591 -28.89 11.18 46.23
C SER A 591 -30.01 11.00 47.26
N LEU A 592 -29.83 10.05 48.17
CA LEU A 592 -30.66 9.91 49.36
C LEU A 592 -30.65 11.28 50.06
N PRO A 593 -31.83 11.79 50.45
CA PRO A 593 -32.01 13.15 50.95
C PRO A 593 -31.25 13.43 52.24
#